data_AF-A0AAE9Z4E0-F1
#
_entry.id   AF-A0AAE9Z4E0-F1
#
_cell.length_a   1.000
_cell.length_b   1.000
_cell.length_c   1.000
_cell.angle_alpha   90.00
_cell.angle_beta   90.00
_cell.angle_gamma   90.00
#
_symmetry.space_group_name_H-M   'P 1'
#
loop_
_entity.id
_entity.type
_entity.pdbx_description
1 polymer ?
#
loop_
_entity_poly.entity_id
_entity_poly.type
_entity_poly.pdbx_seq_one_letter_code
_entity_poly.pdbx_strand_id
1 'polypeptide(L)'
;MKFIIGFVIIVGLSVYMFGLHEKSDSIEEKNKILAIENKRENPEKNTVAAIVLDKTENNSTVNPDLLEDENSIADKLSFEKANKKDINKLLSDFDKDVEQGNIPDELNQNMQGLFESAQQADWESFNSTVDFLESEDGSILSMALFQAVLNNAPLTIIENLLHRGAIFFPNTAQMLALRNNVKLTKALLPLGLDLHAVDLSGKNSLSHTLVSFQSKEMFDFLLANNVDVKPSPNGLDPLDMALQYTLNNAQGVYYVKQLLAYGAPVESSHMQLFSQIQKQNPYNYEKIAVFIPN
;
A
#
# COMPACT_ATOMS: atom_id res chain seq x y z
N MET A 1 25.66 -0.30 -5.60
CA MET A 1 25.32 -1.42 -4.71
C MET A 1 24.52 -0.96 -3.50
N LYS A 2 25.10 -0.28 -2.47
CA LYS A 2 24.42 0.12 -1.21
C LYS A 2 22.88 0.36 -1.32
N PHE A 3 22.44 1.33 -2.12
CA PHE A 3 21.01 1.67 -2.35
C PHE A 3 20.06 0.53 -2.74
N ILE A 4 20.54 -0.59 -3.30
CA ILE A 4 19.69 -1.72 -3.70
C ILE A 4 19.20 -2.49 -2.47
N ILE A 5 20.06 -2.65 -1.44
CA ILE A 5 19.78 -3.44 -0.25
C ILE A 5 18.57 -2.86 0.51
N GLY A 6 18.58 -1.53 0.73
CA GLY A 6 17.48 -0.83 1.38
C GLY A 6 16.14 -0.97 0.64
N PHE A 7 16.14 -0.90 -0.69
CA PHE A 7 14.91 -1.02 -1.49
C PHE A 7 14.28 -2.41 -1.39
N VAL A 8 15.08 -3.47 -1.52
CA VAL A 8 14.51 -4.83 -1.60
C VAL A 8 14.09 -5.37 -0.24
N ILE A 9 14.71 -4.92 0.87
CA ILE A 9 14.20 -5.18 2.23
C ILE A 9 12.77 -4.64 2.41
N ILE A 10 12.43 -3.47 1.86
CA ILE A 10 11.06 -2.91 1.92
C ILE A 10 10.06 -3.80 1.19
N VAL A 11 10.43 -4.30 0.00
CA VAL A 11 9.59 -5.21 -0.81
C VAL A 11 9.42 -6.55 -0.10
N GLY A 12 10.49 -7.13 0.44
CA GLY A 12 10.46 -8.36 1.24
C GLY A 12 9.53 -8.25 2.45
N LEU A 13 9.69 -7.20 3.27
CA LEU A 13 8.86 -6.96 4.44
C LEU A 13 7.39 -6.74 4.09
N SER A 14 7.08 -5.94 3.06
CA SER A 14 5.68 -5.67 2.69
C SER A 14 4.96 -6.90 2.13
N VAL A 15 5.66 -7.82 1.46
CA VAL A 15 5.10 -9.11 1.04
C VAL A 15 5.02 -10.11 2.22
N TYR A 16 6.02 -10.16 3.10
CA TYR A 16 6.02 -11.03 4.28
C TYR A 16 4.87 -10.70 5.25
N MET A 17 4.62 -9.41 5.51
CA MET A 17 3.51 -8.96 6.36
C MET A 17 2.13 -9.29 5.75
N PHE A 18 2.03 -9.35 4.43
CA PHE A 18 0.81 -9.81 3.72
C PHE A 18 0.50 -11.28 4.05
N GLY A 19 1.53 -12.12 4.21
CA GLY A 19 1.40 -13.53 4.63
C GLY A 19 1.23 -13.74 6.14
N LEU A 20 1.41 -12.71 6.97
CA LEU A 20 1.13 -12.76 8.41
C LEU A 20 -0.28 -12.29 8.78
N HIS A 21 -0.88 -11.40 7.98
CA HIS A 21 -2.24 -10.89 8.25
C HIS A 21 -3.29 -12.02 8.23
N GLU A 22 -3.10 -13.04 7.39
CA GLU A 22 -3.95 -14.26 7.32
C GLU A 22 -3.97 -15.09 8.63
N LYS A 23 -3.18 -14.71 9.65
CA LYS A 23 -3.15 -15.34 10.98
C LYS A 23 -3.59 -14.41 12.13
N SER A 24 -3.86 -13.13 11.89
CA SER A 24 -3.97 -12.12 12.97
C SER A 24 -5.37 -11.94 13.60
N ASP A 25 -6.41 -12.60 13.08
CA ASP A 25 -7.84 -12.42 13.42
C ASP A 25 -8.27 -12.78 14.86
N SER A 26 -7.33 -12.89 15.82
CA SER A 26 -7.58 -13.42 17.17
C SER A 26 -7.30 -12.44 18.33
N ILE A 27 -6.89 -11.18 18.04
CA ILE A 27 -6.33 -10.27 19.07
C ILE A 27 -7.12 -8.94 19.24
N GLU A 28 -7.94 -8.52 18.28
CA GLU A 28 -8.52 -7.15 18.23
C GLU A 28 -9.75 -6.91 19.13
N GLU A 29 -9.68 -7.24 20.43
CA GLU A 29 -10.75 -6.92 21.41
C GLU A 29 -10.32 -5.93 22.52
N LYS A 30 -9.17 -5.25 22.38
CA LYS A 30 -8.69 -4.29 23.41
C LYS A 30 -8.17 -2.96 22.84
N ASN A 31 -8.89 -1.90 23.21
CA ASN A 31 -8.51 -0.48 23.38
C ASN A 31 -9.19 0.55 22.43
N LYS A 32 -9.92 1.51 23.02
CA LYS A 32 -10.52 2.72 22.39
C LYS A 32 -10.44 3.92 23.38
N ILE A 33 -10.73 5.16 22.93
CA ILE A 33 -10.63 6.50 23.63
C ILE A 33 -9.20 7.10 23.53
N LEU A 34 -8.86 8.36 23.14
CA LEU A 34 -9.48 9.55 22.46
C LEU A 34 -8.45 10.08 21.39
N ALA A 35 -8.42 11.27 20.73
CA ALA A 35 -8.89 12.69 20.87
C ALA A 35 -8.18 13.53 21.99
N ILE A 36 -8.06 14.87 21.96
CA ILE A 36 -8.74 15.98 21.22
C ILE A 36 -7.70 16.98 20.57
N GLU A 37 -8.19 17.99 19.84
CA GLU A 37 -7.57 19.05 18.99
C GLU A 37 -6.53 20.04 19.59
N ASN A 38 -5.62 20.58 18.74
CA ASN A 38 -5.76 21.98 18.23
C ASN A 38 -4.93 22.39 16.97
N LYS A 39 -5.29 23.57 16.43
CA LYS A 39 -4.83 24.31 15.22
C LYS A 39 -3.50 25.07 15.47
N ARG A 40 -2.68 25.60 14.53
CA ARG A 40 -2.51 25.70 13.04
C ARG A 40 -1.07 26.32 12.79
N GLU A 41 -0.57 26.90 11.67
CA GLU A 41 -1.07 27.40 10.37
C GLU A 41 0.05 27.48 9.27
N ASN A 42 -0.30 27.21 8.00
CA ASN A 42 0.34 27.55 6.69
C ASN A 42 1.82 27.15 6.34
N PRO A 43 2.12 26.70 5.08
CA PRO A 43 3.46 26.20 4.68
C PRO A 43 4.16 26.96 3.53
N GLU A 44 5.44 26.63 3.25
CA GLU A 44 6.04 26.73 1.90
C GLU A 44 6.90 25.50 1.54
N LYS A 45 6.57 24.88 0.39
CA LYS A 45 7.41 24.15 -0.58
C LYS A 45 8.63 23.33 -0.09
N ASN A 46 8.61 22.02 -0.38
CA ASN A 46 9.80 21.31 -0.83
C ASN A 46 9.43 20.23 -1.88
N THR A 47 10.26 20.03 -2.91
CA THR A 47 9.93 19.21 -4.09
C THR A 47 11.10 18.33 -4.52
N VAL A 48 11.28 17.18 -3.85
CA VAL A 48 12.36 16.22 -4.17
C VAL A 48 11.86 14.77 -4.01
N ALA A 49 11.21 14.22 -5.05
CA ALA A 49 10.72 12.83 -5.05
C ALA A 49 10.74 12.14 -6.45
N ALA A 50 11.43 12.70 -7.44
CA ALA A 50 11.23 12.37 -8.86
C ALA A 50 12.30 11.45 -9.51
N ILE A 51 13.16 10.77 -8.73
CA ILE A 51 14.42 10.17 -9.24
C ILE A 51 14.42 8.63 -9.28
N VAL A 52 13.36 7.96 -8.81
CA VAL A 52 13.35 6.48 -8.64
C VAL A 52 12.75 5.69 -9.82
N LEU A 53 12.05 6.35 -10.76
CA LEU A 53 11.32 5.68 -11.86
C LEU A 53 12.14 5.33 -13.11
N ASP A 54 13.36 5.87 -13.26
CA ASP A 54 14.18 5.84 -14.50
C ASP A 54 14.83 4.46 -14.84
N LYS A 55 14.20 3.34 -14.48
CA LYS A 55 14.74 1.98 -14.70
C LYS A 55 13.76 0.91 -15.17
N THR A 56 12.46 1.21 -15.27
CA THR A 56 11.43 0.22 -15.68
C THR A 56 10.92 0.38 -17.11
N GLU A 57 11.18 1.49 -17.80
CA GLU A 57 10.59 1.76 -19.14
C GLU A 57 11.11 0.85 -20.28
N ASN A 58 12.26 0.18 -20.10
CA ASN A 58 13.01 -0.43 -21.20
C ASN A 58 12.81 -1.96 -21.43
N ASN A 59 11.75 -2.60 -20.90
CA ASN A 59 11.57 -4.06 -21.03
C ASN A 59 10.18 -4.59 -21.40
N SER A 60 9.16 -3.73 -21.61
CA SER A 60 7.82 -4.19 -22.05
C SER A 60 7.63 -4.06 -23.57
N THR A 61 8.25 -4.97 -24.33
CA THR A 61 7.97 -5.13 -25.77
C THR A 61 6.64 -5.87 -25.99
N VAL A 62 5.52 -5.18 -25.79
CA VAL A 62 4.17 -5.67 -26.13
C VAL A 62 3.92 -5.46 -27.63
N ASN A 63 3.29 -6.44 -28.28
CA ASN A 63 3.06 -6.43 -29.73
C ASN A 63 1.71 -5.74 -30.06
N PRO A 64 1.68 -4.63 -30.83
CA PRO A 64 0.48 -3.79 -30.96
C PRO A 64 -0.64 -4.34 -31.88
N ASP A 65 -0.43 -5.45 -32.57
CA ASP A 65 -1.39 -6.00 -33.56
C ASP A 65 -2.50 -6.91 -32.98
N LEU A 66 -2.85 -6.79 -31.69
CA LEU A 66 -3.89 -7.60 -31.01
C LEU A 66 -4.88 -6.75 -30.18
N LEU A 67 -5.50 -5.75 -30.83
CA LEU A 67 -6.48 -4.84 -30.22
C LEU A 67 -7.91 -5.41 -30.16
N GLU A 68 -8.10 -6.58 -29.53
CA GLU A 68 -9.43 -7.03 -29.08
C GLU A 68 -9.67 -6.62 -27.61
N ASP A 69 -10.22 -5.40 -27.42
CA ASP A 69 -10.75 -4.90 -26.14
C ASP A 69 -9.74 -4.91 -24.95
N GLU A 70 -8.69 -4.08 -25.04
CA GLU A 70 -7.52 -3.97 -24.10
C GLU A 70 -7.85 -3.79 -22.60
N ASN A 71 -9.12 -3.68 -22.22
CA ASN A 71 -9.58 -3.57 -20.82
C ASN A 71 -10.54 -4.69 -20.41
N SER A 72 -10.44 -5.89 -21.01
CA SER A 72 -11.15 -7.08 -20.55
C SER A 72 -10.70 -7.52 -19.15
N ILE A 73 -11.56 -8.23 -18.41
CA ILE A 73 -11.19 -8.75 -17.08
C ILE A 73 -10.10 -9.83 -17.16
N ALA A 74 -9.98 -10.52 -18.31
CA ALA A 74 -8.97 -11.56 -18.51
C ALA A 74 -7.56 -10.96 -18.67
N ASP A 75 -7.46 -9.79 -19.30
CA ASP A 75 -6.19 -9.09 -19.53
C ASP A 75 -5.70 -8.40 -18.25
N LYS A 76 -6.61 -7.72 -17.53
CA LYS A 76 -6.33 -7.20 -16.18
C LYS A 76 -5.82 -8.31 -15.25
N LEU A 77 -6.46 -9.48 -15.22
CA LEU A 77 -6.00 -10.65 -14.43
C LEU A 77 -4.67 -11.25 -14.93
N SER A 78 -4.38 -11.14 -16.23
CA SER A 78 -3.11 -11.61 -16.80
C SER A 78 -1.94 -10.68 -16.46
N PHE A 79 -2.17 -9.36 -16.44
CA PHE A 79 -1.23 -8.35 -15.96
C PHE A 79 -0.89 -8.54 -14.48
N GLU A 80 -1.88 -8.72 -13.61
CA GLU A 80 -1.69 -9.08 -12.19
C GLU A 80 -0.78 -10.30 -12.00
N LYS A 81 -1.01 -11.33 -12.81
CA LYS A 81 -0.24 -12.58 -12.78
C LYS A 81 1.20 -12.39 -13.26
N ALA A 82 1.45 -11.49 -14.22
CA ALA A 82 2.79 -11.11 -14.65
C ALA A 82 3.52 -10.33 -13.54
N ASN A 83 2.92 -9.27 -13.01
CA ASN A 83 3.50 -8.47 -11.92
C ASN A 83 3.87 -9.33 -10.71
N LYS A 84 2.98 -10.24 -10.29
CA LYS A 84 3.24 -11.15 -9.17
C LYS A 84 4.41 -12.10 -9.44
N LYS A 85 4.60 -12.55 -10.68
CA LYS A 85 5.75 -13.39 -11.07
C LYS A 85 7.06 -12.61 -10.97
N ASP A 86 7.08 -11.36 -11.41
CA ASP A 86 8.30 -10.56 -11.42
C ASP A 86 8.66 -10.02 -10.02
N ILE A 87 7.67 -9.70 -9.18
CA ILE A 87 7.86 -9.47 -7.74
C ILE A 87 8.46 -10.71 -7.06
N ASN A 88 7.88 -11.90 -7.29
CA ASN A 88 8.41 -13.15 -6.74
C ASN A 88 9.85 -13.45 -7.21
N LYS A 89 10.21 -13.03 -8.44
CA LYS A 89 11.58 -13.14 -8.94
C LYS A 89 12.52 -12.20 -8.19
N LEU A 90 12.15 -10.93 -8.02
CA LEU A 90 12.94 -9.94 -7.27
C LEU A 90 13.21 -10.39 -5.83
N LEU A 91 12.22 -10.99 -5.17
CA LEU A 91 12.38 -11.60 -3.84
C LEU A 91 13.35 -12.79 -3.88
N SER A 92 13.15 -13.73 -4.80
CA SER A 92 14.05 -14.89 -4.93
C SER A 92 15.49 -14.48 -5.26
N ASP A 93 15.72 -13.42 -6.02
CA ASP A 93 17.07 -12.93 -6.33
C ASP A 93 17.70 -12.20 -5.12
N PHE A 94 16.90 -11.58 -4.25
CA PHE A 94 17.37 -11.02 -2.97
C PHE A 94 17.76 -12.09 -1.96
N ASP A 95 16.95 -13.14 -1.80
CA ASP A 95 17.24 -14.24 -0.86
C ASP A 95 18.62 -14.87 -1.16
N LYS A 96 18.97 -15.00 -2.45
CA LYS A 96 20.29 -15.46 -2.91
C LYS A 96 21.43 -14.51 -2.52
N ASP A 97 21.23 -13.20 -2.56
CA ASP A 97 22.25 -12.21 -2.17
C ASP A 97 22.50 -12.25 -0.64
N VAL A 98 21.45 -12.51 0.15
CA VAL A 98 21.56 -12.74 1.60
C VAL A 98 22.29 -14.06 1.88
N GLU A 99 21.88 -15.17 1.25
CA GLU A 99 22.51 -16.50 1.41
C GLU A 99 24.00 -16.53 1.03
N GLN A 100 24.42 -15.69 0.08
CA GLN A 100 25.82 -15.59 -0.36
C GLN A 100 26.72 -14.77 0.59
N GLY A 101 26.18 -14.15 1.65
CA GLY A 101 26.96 -13.32 2.56
C GLY A 101 27.38 -11.97 1.95
N ASN A 102 26.64 -11.46 0.96
CA ASN A 102 26.93 -10.16 0.33
C ASN A 102 26.57 -8.97 1.24
N ILE A 103 26.03 -9.21 2.43
CA ILE A 103 25.70 -8.24 3.48
C ILE A 103 26.60 -8.53 4.70
N PRO A 104 27.33 -7.53 5.26
CA PRO A 104 28.15 -7.74 6.45
C PRO A 104 27.33 -8.18 7.67
N ASP A 105 27.83 -9.16 8.43
CA ASP A 105 27.15 -9.72 9.61
C ASP A 105 26.72 -8.66 10.63
N GLU A 106 27.58 -7.67 10.89
CA GLU A 106 27.32 -6.58 11.82
C GLU A 106 26.18 -5.67 11.34
N LEU A 107 26.10 -5.38 10.05
CA LEU A 107 24.97 -4.63 9.47
C LEU A 107 23.68 -5.44 9.58
N ASN A 108 23.73 -6.75 9.31
CA ASN A 108 22.58 -7.63 9.43
C ASN A 108 22.06 -7.73 10.88
N GLN A 109 22.96 -7.88 11.86
CA GLN A 109 22.61 -7.91 13.28
C GLN A 109 21.98 -6.59 13.77
N ASN A 110 22.53 -5.44 13.37
CA ASN A 110 21.94 -4.15 13.72
C ASN A 110 20.58 -3.91 13.01
N MET A 111 20.42 -4.34 11.75
CA MET A 111 19.13 -4.32 11.06
C MET A 111 18.08 -5.22 11.74
N GLN A 112 18.49 -6.40 12.23
CA GLN A 112 17.63 -7.28 13.02
C GLN A 112 17.23 -6.60 14.34
N GLY A 113 18.17 -6.01 15.08
CA GLY A 113 17.91 -5.27 16.31
C GLY A 113 16.94 -4.09 16.13
N LEU A 114 17.04 -3.37 15.01
CA LEU A 114 16.11 -2.31 14.63
C LEU A 114 14.67 -2.82 14.46
N PHE A 115 14.49 -4.01 13.87
CA PHE A 115 13.18 -4.62 13.68
C PHE A 115 12.62 -5.23 14.96
N GLU A 116 13.46 -5.88 15.76
CA GLU A 116 13.06 -6.52 17.03
C GLU A 116 12.65 -5.48 18.09
N SER A 117 13.42 -4.39 18.24
CA SER A 117 13.10 -3.28 19.15
C SER A 117 11.80 -2.57 18.76
N ALA A 118 11.59 -2.30 17.46
CA ALA A 118 10.34 -1.72 16.96
C ALA A 118 9.12 -2.62 17.24
N GLN A 119 9.23 -3.93 17.00
CA GLN A 119 8.15 -4.90 17.27
C GLN A 119 7.84 -5.04 18.77
N GLN A 120 8.86 -4.92 19.63
CA GLN A 120 8.72 -4.95 21.09
C GLN A 120 8.28 -3.61 21.70
N ALA A 121 8.16 -2.56 20.88
CA ALA A 121 7.95 -1.17 21.29
C ALA A 121 9.02 -0.62 22.28
N ASP A 122 10.24 -1.16 22.19
CA ASP A 122 11.41 -0.64 22.89
C ASP A 122 12.03 0.51 22.08
N TRP A 123 11.47 1.71 22.27
CA TRP A 123 11.89 2.91 21.54
C TRP A 123 13.25 3.46 22.01
N GLU A 124 13.80 2.98 23.12
CA GLU A 124 15.13 3.38 23.62
C GLU A 124 16.23 2.58 22.91
N SER A 125 16.09 1.25 22.86
CA SER A 125 16.97 0.39 22.04
C SER A 125 16.84 0.72 20.56
N PHE A 126 15.61 0.94 20.06
CA PHE A 126 15.36 1.33 18.67
C PHE A 126 16.12 2.60 18.27
N ASN A 127 15.98 3.69 19.04
CA ASN A 127 16.71 4.94 18.75
C ASN A 127 18.23 4.73 18.82
N SER A 128 18.72 3.96 19.79
CA SER A 128 20.14 3.63 19.92
C SER A 128 20.68 2.89 18.69
N THR A 129 19.88 1.99 18.10
CA THR A 129 20.21 1.29 16.85
C THR A 129 20.12 2.19 15.62
N VAL A 130 19.15 3.12 15.57
CA VAL A 130 19.06 4.13 14.50
C VAL A 130 20.28 5.06 14.52
N ASP A 131 20.69 5.55 15.70
CA ASP A 131 21.83 6.45 15.86
C ASP A 131 23.16 5.82 15.40
N PHE A 132 23.32 4.51 15.61
CA PHE A 132 24.44 3.75 15.04
C PHE A 132 24.33 3.65 13.50
N LEU A 133 23.19 3.17 12.99
CA LEU A 133 23.02 2.88 11.55
C LEU A 133 22.98 4.13 10.65
N GLU A 134 22.44 5.26 11.13
CA GLU A 134 22.42 6.55 10.42
C GLU A 134 23.84 7.02 10.06
N SER A 135 24.83 6.72 10.92
CA SER A 135 26.23 7.09 10.70
C SER A 135 26.90 6.33 9.54
N GLU A 136 26.39 5.15 9.18
CA GLU A 136 26.88 4.30 8.08
C GLU A 136 26.12 4.51 6.76
N ASP A 137 24.80 4.74 6.84
CA ASP A 137 23.95 5.06 5.68
C ASP A 137 22.69 5.83 6.09
N GLY A 138 22.61 7.12 5.72
CA GLY A 138 21.46 7.98 6.02
C GLY A 138 20.12 7.51 5.41
N SER A 139 20.12 6.58 4.45
CA SER A 139 18.88 5.98 3.93
C SER A 139 18.16 5.09 4.96
N ILE A 140 18.86 4.66 6.02
CA ILE A 140 18.26 3.93 7.15
C ILE A 140 17.18 4.75 7.85
N LEU A 141 17.27 6.08 7.88
CA LEU A 141 16.26 6.93 8.52
C LEU A 141 14.85 6.70 7.99
N SER A 142 14.69 6.54 6.67
CA SER A 142 13.38 6.23 6.06
C SER A 142 12.92 4.80 6.34
N MET A 143 13.85 3.86 6.48
CA MET A 143 13.55 2.48 6.91
C MET A 143 13.08 2.44 8.38
N ALA A 144 13.79 3.14 9.26
CA ALA A 144 13.42 3.32 10.66
C ALA A 144 12.05 4.01 10.77
N LEU A 145 11.79 5.06 9.98
CA LEU A 145 10.49 5.73 9.92
C LEU A 145 9.38 4.77 9.50
N PHE A 146 9.60 3.97 8.45
CA PHE A 146 8.64 2.95 8.02
C PHE A 146 8.38 1.92 9.14
N GLN A 147 9.41 1.47 9.86
CA GLN A 147 9.27 0.55 11.00
C GLN A 147 8.56 1.17 12.21
N ALA A 148 8.83 2.43 12.53
CA ALA A 148 8.15 3.17 13.59
C ALA A 148 6.65 3.33 13.26
N VAL A 149 6.30 3.67 12.02
CA VAL A 149 4.91 3.76 11.56
C VAL A 149 4.24 2.36 11.52
N LEU A 150 4.95 1.34 11.04
CA LEU A 150 4.48 -0.06 10.99
C LEU A 150 4.19 -0.65 12.38
N ASN A 151 4.95 -0.26 13.40
CA ASN A 151 4.76 -0.73 14.78
C ASN A 151 4.04 0.30 15.68
N ASN A 152 3.40 1.31 15.07
CA ASN A 152 2.58 2.32 15.75
C ASN A 152 3.33 3.02 16.91
N ALA A 153 4.54 3.49 16.62
CA ALA A 153 5.40 4.23 17.55
C ALA A 153 4.73 5.52 18.08
N PRO A 154 5.16 6.04 19.23
CA PRO A 154 4.82 7.39 19.68
C PRO A 154 5.16 8.42 18.59
N LEU A 155 4.28 9.39 18.38
CA LEU A 155 4.44 10.39 17.32
C LEU A 155 5.77 11.15 17.43
N THR A 156 6.29 11.34 18.64
CA THR A 156 7.60 11.96 18.92
C THR A 156 8.79 11.19 18.33
N ILE A 157 8.70 9.86 18.17
CA ILE A 157 9.73 9.04 17.49
C ILE A 157 9.68 9.30 15.99
N ILE A 158 8.47 9.29 15.43
CA ILE A 158 8.21 9.55 14.01
C ILE A 158 8.66 10.97 13.64
N GLU A 159 8.29 11.97 14.44
CA GLU A 159 8.73 13.36 14.32
C GLU A 159 10.25 13.50 14.46
N ASN A 160 10.91 12.78 15.37
CA ASN A 160 12.38 12.81 15.48
C ASN A 160 13.07 12.32 14.19
N LEU A 161 12.60 11.20 13.64
CA LEU A 161 13.14 10.63 12.39
C LEU A 161 12.93 11.59 11.21
N LEU A 162 11.73 12.19 11.09
CA LEU A 162 11.44 13.21 10.07
C LEU A 162 12.34 14.45 10.22
N HIS A 163 12.57 14.94 11.45
CA HIS A 163 13.48 16.06 11.70
C HIS A 163 14.95 15.75 11.36
N ARG A 164 15.35 14.47 11.37
CA ARG A 164 16.68 14.00 10.91
C ARG A 164 16.78 13.87 9.39
N GLY A 165 15.66 13.97 8.67
CA GLY A 165 15.61 13.86 7.21
C GLY A 165 15.07 12.54 6.68
N ALA A 166 14.45 11.70 7.52
CA ALA A 166 13.65 10.58 7.03
C ALA A 166 12.52 11.08 6.10
N ILE A 167 12.15 10.27 5.11
CA ILE A 167 10.97 10.50 4.27
C ILE A 167 10.08 9.25 4.27
N PHE A 168 8.76 9.44 4.22
CA PHE A 168 7.84 8.30 4.08
C PHE A 168 8.10 7.57 2.75
N PHE A 169 8.16 6.25 2.79
CA PHE A 169 8.20 5.47 1.56
C PHE A 169 6.84 5.52 0.83
N PRO A 170 6.81 5.42 -0.52
CA PRO A 170 5.58 5.45 -1.30
C PRO A 170 4.53 4.39 -0.95
N ASN A 171 4.89 3.33 -0.20
CA ASN A 171 3.99 2.27 0.26
C ASN A 171 3.44 2.48 1.70
N THR A 172 3.77 3.60 2.37
CA THR A 172 3.43 3.83 3.78
C THR A 172 1.92 4.00 4.00
N ALA A 173 1.23 4.76 3.13
CA ALA A 173 -0.20 5.00 3.25
C ALA A 173 -1.03 3.75 2.93
N GLN A 174 -0.57 2.93 1.99
CA GLN A 174 -1.13 1.63 1.59
C GLN A 174 -1.05 0.64 2.76
N MET A 175 0.09 0.58 3.46
CA MET A 175 0.25 -0.24 4.66
C MET A 175 -0.72 0.20 5.78
N LEU A 176 -0.82 1.51 6.03
CA LEU A 176 -1.78 2.06 6.99
C LEU A 176 -3.23 1.78 6.58
N ALA A 177 -3.51 1.75 5.28
CA ALA A 177 -4.83 1.53 4.72
C ALA A 177 -5.27 0.05 4.76
N LEU A 178 -4.36 -0.87 4.47
CA LEU A 178 -4.57 -2.31 4.70
C LEU A 178 -4.92 -2.58 6.17
N ARG A 179 -4.31 -1.84 7.11
CA ARG A 179 -4.57 -1.93 8.56
C ARG A 179 -5.68 -1.03 9.11
N ASN A 180 -6.45 -0.35 8.25
CA ASN A 180 -7.51 0.58 8.66
C ASN A 180 -7.07 1.67 9.68
N ASN A 181 -5.79 2.03 9.77
CA ASN A 181 -5.27 2.91 10.83
C ASN A 181 -5.48 4.41 10.49
N VAL A 182 -6.76 4.78 10.42
CA VAL A 182 -7.21 6.14 10.07
C VAL A 182 -6.71 7.17 11.09
N LYS A 183 -6.58 6.80 12.37
CA LYS A 183 -6.05 7.68 13.42
C LYS A 183 -4.61 8.09 13.14
N LEU A 184 -3.73 7.13 12.83
CA LEU A 184 -2.33 7.43 12.53
C LEU A 184 -2.19 8.15 11.18
N THR A 185 -2.94 7.73 10.15
CA THR A 185 -2.92 8.40 8.83
C THR A 185 -3.29 9.89 8.94
N LYS A 186 -4.33 10.23 9.72
CA LYS A 186 -4.71 11.62 10.02
C LYS A 186 -3.63 12.42 10.76
N ALA A 187 -2.78 11.77 11.56
CA ALA A 187 -1.66 12.39 12.26
C ALA A 187 -0.41 12.57 11.39
N LEU A 188 -0.19 11.69 10.41
CA LEU A 188 0.98 11.73 9.53
C LEU A 188 0.78 12.58 8.26
N LEU A 189 -0.47 12.81 7.83
CA LEU A 189 -0.82 13.76 6.77
C LEU A 189 -0.12 15.13 6.90
N PRO A 190 -0.25 15.88 8.03
CA PRO A 190 0.43 17.17 8.19
C PRO A 190 1.96 17.08 8.26
N LEU A 191 2.50 15.87 8.41
CA LEU A 191 3.94 15.58 8.41
C LEU A 191 4.48 15.17 7.03
N GLY A 192 3.63 15.18 5.99
CA GLY A 192 4.03 14.90 4.61
C GLY A 192 3.77 13.47 4.12
N LEU A 193 2.89 12.70 4.77
CA LEU A 193 2.45 11.40 4.24
C LEU A 193 1.62 11.60 2.97
N ASP A 194 2.09 11.08 1.84
CA ASP A 194 1.32 11.05 0.59
C ASP A 194 0.30 9.89 0.58
N LEU A 195 -0.97 10.21 0.30
CA LEU A 195 -2.06 9.24 0.14
C LEU A 195 -2.25 8.77 -1.31
N HIS A 196 -1.79 9.58 -2.28
CA HIS A 196 -1.99 9.40 -3.71
C HIS A 196 -0.88 8.54 -4.35
N ALA A 197 0.18 8.25 -3.61
CA ALA A 197 1.23 7.34 -4.00
C ALA A 197 0.70 5.99 -4.54
N VAL A 198 1.40 5.45 -5.52
CA VAL A 198 1.03 4.24 -6.26
C VAL A 198 2.18 3.24 -6.17
N ASP A 199 1.86 1.97 -5.96
CA ASP A 199 2.85 0.88 -5.91
C ASP A 199 3.22 0.35 -7.31
N LEU A 200 4.19 -0.57 -7.35
CA LEU A 200 4.69 -1.18 -8.60
C LEU A 200 3.65 -2.02 -9.36
N SER A 201 2.47 -2.29 -8.76
CA SER A 201 1.34 -2.95 -9.43
C SER A 201 0.27 -1.96 -9.92
N GLY A 202 0.50 -0.65 -9.80
CA GLY A 202 -0.47 0.37 -10.17
C GLY A 202 -1.54 0.63 -9.11
N LYS A 203 -1.33 0.19 -7.85
CA LYS A 203 -2.33 0.28 -6.78
C LYS A 203 -1.99 1.37 -5.77
N ASN A 204 -3.00 2.16 -5.40
CA ASN A 204 -2.88 3.20 -4.40
C ASN A 204 -3.48 2.76 -3.06
N SER A 205 -3.49 3.67 -2.08
CA SER A 205 -4.03 3.42 -0.73
C SER A 205 -5.48 2.91 -0.75
N LEU A 206 -6.30 3.34 -1.73
CA LEU A 206 -7.70 2.93 -1.84
C LEU A 206 -7.81 1.45 -2.25
N SER A 207 -7.06 1.02 -3.26
CA SER A 207 -6.97 -0.39 -3.67
C SER A 207 -6.60 -1.32 -2.50
N HIS A 208 -5.68 -0.91 -1.64
CA HIS A 208 -5.22 -1.72 -0.49
C HIS A 208 -6.29 -1.90 0.59
N THR A 209 -7.27 -1.01 0.72
CA THR A 209 -8.43 -1.23 1.62
C THR A 209 -9.37 -2.36 1.16
N LEU A 210 -9.32 -2.71 -0.14
CA LEU A 210 -10.15 -3.72 -0.77
C LEU A 210 -9.46 -5.10 -0.85
N VAL A 211 -8.33 -5.28 -0.16
CA VAL A 211 -7.66 -6.58 -0.01
C VAL A 211 -8.43 -7.50 0.93
N SER A 212 -8.73 -7.01 2.14
CA SER A 212 -9.49 -7.75 3.16
C SER A 212 -10.97 -7.34 3.23
N PHE A 213 -11.33 -6.20 2.65
CA PHE A 213 -12.63 -5.52 2.81
C PHE A 213 -13.01 -5.20 4.27
N GLN A 214 -12.05 -5.26 5.21
CA GLN A 214 -12.26 -4.86 6.60
C GLN A 214 -12.05 -3.34 6.80
N SER A 215 -11.22 -2.70 5.97
CA SER A 215 -10.74 -1.31 6.14
C SER A 215 -11.73 -0.23 5.68
N LYS A 216 -13.00 -0.35 6.08
CA LYS A 216 -14.08 0.54 5.64
C LYS A 216 -13.88 2.01 6.06
N GLU A 217 -13.45 2.29 7.30
CA GLU A 217 -13.24 3.68 7.74
C GLU A 217 -12.15 4.35 6.91
N MET A 218 -11.07 3.62 6.59
CA MET A 218 -10.03 4.14 5.71
C MET A 218 -10.54 4.35 4.29
N PHE A 219 -11.27 3.39 3.72
CA PHE A 219 -11.83 3.53 2.37
C PHE A 219 -12.68 4.80 2.25
N ASP A 220 -13.58 5.05 3.21
CA ASP A 220 -14.40 6.26 3.27
C ASP A 220 -13.53 7.53 3.43
N PHE A 221 -12.47 7.46 4.25
CA PHE A 221 -11.54 8.57 4.47
C PHE A 221 -10.70 8.91 3.24
N LEU A 222 -10.20 7.92 2.50
CA LEU A 222 -9.38 8.12 1.31
C LEU A 222 -10.20 8.74 0.17
N LEU A 223 -11.44 8.28 -0.04
CA LEU A 223 -12.37 8.92 -0.97
C LEU A 223 -12.64 10.38 -0.58
N ALA A 224 -12.89 10.66 0.70
CA ALA A 224 -13.09 12.02 1.20
C ALA A 224 -11.85 12.95 1.07
N ASN A 225 -10.66 12.40 0.77
CA ASN A 225 -9.44 13.15 0.44
C ASN A 225 -9.13 13.15 -1.07
N ASN A 226 -10.05 12.69 -1.92
CA ASN A 226 -9.89 12.59 -3.38
C ASN A 226 -8.72 11.70 -3.81
N VAL A 227 -8.46 10.62 -3.07
CA VAL A 227 -7.55 9.55 -3.51
C VAL A 227 -8.19 8.83 -4.71
N ASP A 228 -7.39 8.62 -5.75
CA ASP A 228 -7.88 8.21 -7.07
C ASP A 228 -8.63 6.87 -7.03
N VAL A 229 -9.73 6.81 -7.76
CA VAL A 229 -10.57 5.62 -7.96
C VAL A 229 -10.12 4.78 -9.17
N LYS A 230 -9.21 5.29 -10.01
CA LYS A 230 -8.58 4.59 -11.15
C LYS A 230 -7.06 4.89 -11.20
N PRO A 231 -6.27 4.48 -10.19
CA PRO A 231 -4.85 4.86 -10.04
C PRO A 231 -3.89 4.33 -11.12
N SER A 232 -4.35 3.43 -11.98
CA SER A 232 -3.60 2.85 -13.09
C SER A 232 -4.56 2.53 -14.24
N PRO A 233 -4.15 2.71 -15.51
CA PRO A 233 -4.91 2.17 -16.64
C PRO A 233 -4.92 0.64 -16.62
N ASN A 234 -3.79 0.03 -16.23
CA ASN A 234 -3.55 -1.42 -16.29
C ASN A 234 -3.82 -2.12 -14.96
N GLY A 235 -4.19 -3.40 -15.02
CA GLY A 235 -4.43 -4.25 -13.84
C GLY A 235 -5.80 -4.07 -13.22
N LEU A 236 -6.03 -4.68 -12.05
CA LEU A 236 -7.31 -4.56 -11.35
C LEU A 236 -7.37 -3.24 -10.59
N ASP A 237 -8.34 -2.41 -10.94
CA ASP A 237 -8.62 -1.17 -10.24
C ASP A 237 -9.61 -1.40 -9.06
N PRO A 238 -9.83 -0.39 -8.18
CA PRO A 238 -10.75 -0.53 -7.06
C PRO A 238 -12.16 -1.03 -7.42
N LEU A 239 -12.68 -0.69 -8.61
CA LEU A 239 -14.02 -1.09 -9.04
C LEU A 239 -14.05 -2.55 -9.51
N ASP A 240 -13.02 -3.03 -10.23
CA ASP A 240 -12.85 -4.47 -10.49
C ASP A 240 -12.84 -5.29 -9.19
N MET A 241 -12.08 -4.82 -8.18
CA MET A 241 -11.95 -5.50 -6.89
C MET A 241 -13.30 -5.55 -6.14
N ALA A 242 -13.99 -4.40 -6.07
CA ALA A 242 -15.30 -4.31 -5.43
C ALA A 242 -16.38 -5.15 -6.14
N LEU A 243 -16.38 -5.19 -7.47
CA LEU A 243 -17.31 -6.00 -8.27
C LEU A 243 -17.07 -7.50 -8.11
N GLN A 244 -15.80 -7.96 -8.12
CA GLN A 244 -15.46 -9.37 -7.86
C GLN A 244 -15.92 -9.83 -6.48
N TYR A 245 -15.74 -9.00 -5.44
CA TYR A 245 -16.25 -9.30 -4.10
C TYR A 245 -17.79 -9.32 -4.05
N THR A 246 -18.45 -8.45 -4.83
CA THR A 246 -19.92 -8.36 -4.93
C THR A 246 -20.58 -9.62 -5.49
N LEU A 247 -19.85 -10.47 -6.24
CA LEU A 247 -20.35 -11.80 -6.66
C LEU A 247 -20.81 -12.64 -5.46
N ASN A 248 -20.01 -12.66 -4.39
CA ASN A 248 -20.21 -13.57 -3.26
C ASN A 248 -20.58 -12.88 -1.94
N ASN A 249 -20.31 -11.57 -1.78
CA ASN A 249 -20.61 -10.83 -0.55
C ASN A 249 -21.43 -9.55 -0.82
N ALA A 250 -22.58 -9.43 -0.13
CA ALA A 250 -23.44 -8.26 -0.15
C ALA A 250 -22.79 -6.96 0.39
N GLN A 251 -21.66 -7.05 1.11
CA GLN A 251 -20.85 -5.89 1.50
C GLN A 251 -20.16 -5.23 0.29
N GLY A 252 -19.84 -5.96 -0.78
CA GLY A 252 -19.25 -5.40 -2.00
C GLY A 252 -20.10 -4.30 -2.64
N VAL A 253 -21.43 -4.43 -2.53
CA VAL A 253 -22.42 -3.43 -2.95
C VAL A 253 -22.17 -2.04 -2.32
N TYR A 254 -21.58 -1.97 -1.13
CA TYR A 254 -21.18 -0.69 -0.51
C TYR A 254 -20.05 -0.02 -1.32
N TYR A 255 -18.96 -0.75 -1.52
CA TYR A 255 -17.75 -0.25 -2.17
C TYR A 255 -18.02 0.13 -3.62
N VAL A 256 -18.75 -0.70 -4.38
CA VAL A 256 -19.19 -0.39 -5.76
C VAL A 256 -19.95 0.93 -5.82
N LYS A 257 -20.89 1.16 -4.89
CA LYS A 257 -21.67 2.41 -4.86
C LYS A 257 -20.85 3.64 -4.54
N GLN A 258 -19.90 3.53 -3.61
CA GLN A 258 -19.03 4.66 -3.28
C GLN A 258 -18.09 4.99 -4.44
N LEU A 259 -17.45 3.98 -5.06
CA LEU A 259 -16.56 4.20 -6.21
C LEU A 259 -17.28 4.89 -7.38
N LEU A 260 -18.47 4.40 -7.75
CA LEU A 260 -19.29 5.04 -8.79
C LEU A 260 -19.75 6.46 -8.40
N ALA A 261 -20.10 6.69 -7.13
CA ALA A 261 -20.48 8.03 -6.64
C ALA A 261 -19.30 9.03 -6.62
N TYR A 262 -18.07 8.54 -6.49
CA TYR A 262 -16.83 9.33 -6.61
C TYR A 262 -16.24 9.32 -8.05
N GLY A 263 -17.02 8.86 -9.04
CA GLY A 263 -16.69 9.02 -10.46
C GLY A 263 -15.82 7.93 -11.08
N ALA A 264 -15.74 6.73 -10.48
CA ALA A 264 -15.00 5.61 -11.06
C ALA A 264 -15.51 5.26 -12.48
N PRO A 265 -14.64 5.14 -13.49
CA PRO A 265 -15.05 4.85 -14.86
C PRO A 265 -15.56 3.42 -15.00
N VAL A 266 -16.59 3.25 -15.84
CA VAL A 266 -17.14 1.93 -16.17
C VAL A 266 -16.57 1.45 -17.49
N GLU A 267 -15.78 0.38 -17.43
CA GLU A 267 -15.00 -0.19 -18.53
C GLU A 267 -15.55 -1.55 -18.97
N SER A 268 -15.02 -2.13 -20.05
CA SER A 268 -15.44 -3.43 -20.58
C SER A 268 -15.38 -4.55 -19.53
N SER A 269 -14.30 -4.61 -18.75
CA SER A 269 -14.13 -5.48 -17.56
C SER A 269 -15.23 -5.29 -16.52
N HIS A 270 -15.60 -4.05 -16.20
CA HIS A 270 -16.69 -3.75 -15.27
C HIS A 270 -18.03 -4.26 -15.81
N MET A 271 -18.32 -4.09 -17.11
CA MET A 271 -19.53 -4.61 -17.75
C MET A 271 -19.55 -6.15 -17.83
N GLN A 272 -18.40 -6.78 -18.02
CA GLN A 272 -18.23 -8.25 -17.94
C GLN A 272 -18.52 -8.75 -16.51
N LEU A 273 -18.06 -8.05 -15.47
CA LEU A 273 -18.34 -8.38 -14.07
C LEU A 273 -19.80 -8.13 -13.69
N PHE A 274 -20.40 -6.99 -14.06
CA PHE A 274 -21.85 -6.75 -13.87
C PHE A 274 -22.70 -7.87 -14.50
N SER A 275 -22.33 -8.33 -15.70
CA SER A 275 -22.97 -9.45 -16.40
C SER A 275 -22.81 -10.81 -15.70
N GLN A 276 -21.76 -10.98 -14.88
CA GLN A 276 -21.57 -12.15 -14.03
C GLN A 276 -22.40 -12.04 -12.75
N ILE A 277 -22.39 -10.89 -12.07
CA ILE A 277 -23.20 -10.63 -10.87
C ILE A 277 -24.69 -10.79 -11.19
N GLN A 278 -25.17 -10.30 -12.34
CA GLN A 278 -26.56 -10.48 -12.79
C GLN A 278 -26.99 -11.96 -12.85
N LYS A 279 -26.09 -12.86 -13.25
CA LYS A 279 -26.36 -14.29 -13.43
C LYS A 279 -26.15 -15.11 -12.15
N GLN A 280 -25.14 -14.77 -11.36
CA GLN A 280 -24.72 -15.53 -10.18
C GLN A 280 -25.36 -15.01 -8.88
N ASN A 281 -25.61 -13.70 -8.78
CA ASN A 281 -26.15 -13.05 -7.59
C ASN A 281 -27.11 -11.90 -7.97
N PRO A 282 -28.32 -12.20 -8.49
CA PRO A 282 -29.28 -11.20 -8.96
C PRO A 282 -29.65 -10.15 -7.89
N TYR A 283 -29.66 -10.55 -6.61
CA TYR A 283 -29.97 -9.68 -5.48
C TYR A 283 -28.91 -8.60 -5.22
N ASN A 284 -27.62 -8.92 -5.41
CA ASN A 284 -26.57 -7.90 -5.38
C ASN A 284 -26.57 -7.06 -6.67
N TYR A 285 -26.88 -7.67 -7.82
CA TYR A 285 -27.02 -6.94 -9.09
C TYR A 285 -28.12 -5.88 -9.03
N GLU A 286 -29.32 -6.21 -8.56
CA GLU A 286 -30.44 -5.27 -8.43
C GLU A 286 -30.05 -4.01 -7.65
N LYS A 287 -29.25 -4.17 -6.58
CA LYS A 287 -28.80 -3.06 -5.74
C LYS A 287 -27.79 -2.14 -6.42
N ILE A 288 -27.01 -2.62 -7.39
CA ILE A 288 -25.97 -1.84 -8.10
C ILE A 288 -26.40 -1.40 -9.50
N ALA A 289 -27.38 -2.07 -10.12
CA ALA A 289 -27.83 -1.81 -11.48
C ALA A 289 -28.26 -0.35 -11.71
N VAL A 290 -28.88 0.29 -10.70
CA VAL A 290 -29.31 1.70 -10.77
C VAL A 290 -28.16 2.73 -10.73
N PHE A 291 -26.90 2.26 -10.63
CA PHE A 291 -25.68 3.08 -10.70
C PHE A 291 -24.84 2.80 -11.95
N ILE A 292 -25.26 1.85 -12.80
CA ILE A 292 -24.60 1.59 -14.08
C ILE A 292 -25.05 2.69 -15.07
N PRO A 293 -24.12 3.35 -15.78
CA PRO A 293 -24.49 4.31 -16.83
C PRO A 293 -25.21 3.60 -17.99
N ASN A 294 -26.15 4.32 -18.63
CA ASN A 294 -26.91 3.84 -19.79
C ASN A 294 -26.16 4.07 -21.11
#